data_AF-A0A935SLS2-F1
#
_entry.id   AF-A0A935SLS2-F1
#
_cell.length_a   1.000
_cell.length_b   1.000
_cell.length_c   1.000
_cell.angle_alpha   90.00
_cell.angle_beta   90.00
_cell.angle_gamma   90.00
#
_symmetry.space_group_name_H-M   'P 1'
#
loop_
_entity.id
_entity.type
_entity.pdbx_description
1 polymer ?
#
loop_
_entity_poly.entity_id
_entity_poly.type
_entity_poly.pdbx_seq_one_letter_code
_entity_poly.pdbx_strand_id
1 'polypeptide(L)'
;MLFYHYLNEIRPVILQTNKTQSNIFILSGAGKRIFPGIINRMINEGKKPHEKLLPIKIRQSVIAHFLKANNDIRLVQVLQDIGEQEVPKNINKADWKNSKPTLASCIPYSNP
;
A
#
# COMPACT_ATOMS: atom_id res chain seq x y z
N MET A 1 -5.73 -12.50 12.56
CA MET A 1 -5.57 -11.73 13.82
C MET A 1 -4.24 -10.95 13.93
N LEU A 2 -3.39 -10.87 12.89
CA LEU A 2 -2.07 -10.21 13.00
C LEU A 2 -2.16 -8.69 13.23
N PHE A 3 -3.06 -8.01 12.51
CA PHE A 3 -3.22 -6.56 12.63
C PHE A 3 -3.86 -6.14 13.95
N TYR A 4 -4.75 -6.95 14.52
CA TYR A 4 -5.38 -6.67 15.81
C TYR A 4 -4.33 -6.60 16.93
N HIS A 5 -3.48 -7.62 17.01
CA HIS A 5 -2.38 -7.68 17.98
C HIS A 5 -1.42 -6.50 17.80
N TYR A 6 -1.05 -6.18 16.55
CA TYR A 6 -0.20 -5.03 16.28
C TYR A 6 -0.84 -3.70 16.73
N LEU A 7 -2.12 -3.48 16.45
CA LEU A 7 -2.79 -2.22 16.76
C LEU A 7 -3.02 -2.00 18.26
N ASN A 8 -3.30 -3.06 18.99
CA ASN A 8 -3.70 -2.97 20.40
C ASN A 8 -2.54 -3.17 21.37
N GLU A 9 -1.52 -3.93 21.00
CA GLU A 9 -0.44 -4.32 21.91
C GLU A 9 0.89 -3.69 21.50
N ILE A 10 1.29 -3.83 20.22
CA ILE A 10 2.63 -3.40 19.79
C ILE A 10 2.70 -1.89 19.51
N ARG A 11 1.75 -1.35 18.73
CA ARG A 11 1.77 0.04 18.28
C ARG A 11 1.68 1.04 19.44
N PRO A 12 0.82 0.87 20.46
CA PRO A 12 0.77 1.79 21.60
C PRO A 12 2.10 1.84 22.35
N VAL A 13 2.74 0.69 22.56
CA VAL A 13 4.06 0.60 23.21
C VAL A 13 5.10 1.37 22.41
N ILE A 14 5.20 1.15 21.09
CA ILE A 14 6.13 1.88 20.23
C ILE A 14 5.92 3.40 20.32
N LEU A 15 4.66 3.86 20.27
CA LEU A 15 4.34 5.30 20.35
C LEU A 15 4.69 5.89 21.71
N GLN A 16 4.37 5.18 22.80
CA GLN A 16 4.64 5.61 24.16
C GLN A 16 6.14 5.68 24.45
N THR A 17 6.90 4.64 24.10
CA THR A 17 8.35 4.57 24.32
C THR A 17 9.09 5.68 23.57
N ASN A 18 8.68 5.96 22.33
CA ASN A 18 9.33 6.99 21.50
C ASN A 18 8.75 8.40 21.72
N LYS A 19 7.71 8.55 22.55
CA LYS A 19 6.97 9.81 22.78
C LYS A 19 6.53 10.47 21.47
N THR A 20 6.11 9.66 20.50
CA THR A 20 5.65 10.16 19.19
C THR A 20 4.15 9.95 19.03
N GLN A 21 3.54 10.80 18.20
CA GLN A 21 2.17 10.63 17.73
C GLN A 21 2.22 10.54 16.20
N SER A 22 1.60 9.49 15.64
CA SER A 22 1.61 9.26 14.20
C SER A 22 0.28 8.69 13.71
N ASN A 23 -0.27 9.32 12.68
CA ASN A 23 -1.44 8.84 11.95
C ASN A 23 -1.10 7.74 10.93
N ILE A 24 0.17 7.34 10.83
CA ILE A 24 0.61 6.29 9.92
C ILE A 24 0.28 4.92 10.53
N PHE A 25 -0.25 4.02 9.69
CA PHE A 25 -0.66 2.68 10.10
C PHE A 25 0.53 1.82 10.56
N ILE A 26 1.55 1.68 9.70
CA ILE A 26 2.73 0.86 9.97
C ILE A 26 3.91 1.75 10.37
N LEU A 27 4.46 1.50 11.56
CA LEU A 27 5.58 2.24 12.14
C LEU A 27 6.79 1.34 12.32
N SER A 28 7.99 1.93 12.23
CA SER A 28 9.22 1.28 12.68
C SER A 28 9.25 1.19 14.21
N GLY A 29 10.18 0.41 14.77
CA GLY A 29 10.39 0.34 16.22
C GLY A 29 10.74 1.69 16.87
N ALA A 30 11.21 2.67 16.08
CA ALA A 30 11.45 4.04 16.52
C ALA A 30 10.20 4.95 16.43
N GLY A 31 9.03 4.40 16.13
CA GLY A 31 7.78 5.16 15.99
C GLY A 31 7.73 6.07 14.77
N LYS A 32 8.53 5.80 13.74
CA LYS A 32 8.60 6.58 12.48
C LYS A 32 8.02 5.81 11.30
N ARG A 33 7.78 6.51 10.19
CA ARG A 33 7.41 5.86 8.92
C ARG A 33 8.48 4.84 8.51
N ILE A 34 8.07 3.65 8.12
CA ILE A 34 8.99 2.66 7.51
C ILE A 34 9.25 3.06 6.06
N PHE A 35 10.52 3.08 5.66
CA PHE A 35 10.89 3.30 4.27
C PHE A 35 10.62 2.04 3.42
N PRO A 36 10.08 2.17 2.21
CA PRO A 36 9.80 1.02 1.33
C PRO A 36 11.02 0.12 1.08
N GLY A 37 12.22 0.72 0.99
CA GLY A 37 13.46 -0.03 0.81
C GLY A 37 13.78 -0.99 1.96
N ILE A 38 13.42 -0.62 3.20
CA ILE A 38 13.62 -1.47 4.38
C ILE A 38 12.67 -2.67 4.30
N ILE A 39 11.40 -2.46 3.94
CA ILE A 39 10.42 -3.53 3.76
C ILE A 39 10.90 -4.51 2.68
N ASN A 40 11.37 -3.98 1.54
CA ASN A 40 11.93 -4.80 0.47
C ASN A 40 13.15 -5.62 0.93
N ARG A 41 14.00 -5.05 1.79
CA ARG A 41 15.15 -5.77 2.37
C ARG A 41 14.68 -6.88 3.32
N MET A 42 13.77 -6.58 4.24
CA MET A 42 13.24 -7.55 5.22
C MET A 42 12.56 -8.74 4.53
N ILE A 43 11.74 -8.49 3.50
CA ILE A 43 11.03 -9.55 2.78
C ILE A 43 11.98 -10.42 1.94
N ASN A 44 13.12 -9.87 1.51
CA ASN A 44 14.07 -10.53 0.62
C ASN A 44 15.37 -10.95 1.31
N GLU A 45 15.43 -10.87 2.63
CA GLU A 45 16.57 -11.33 3.41
C GLU A 45 16.78 -12.83 3.19
N GLY A 46 18.02 -13.23 2.91
CA GLY A 46 18.39 -14.62 2.62
C GLY A 46 17.95 -15.18 1.25
N LYS A 47 17.21 -14.42 0.43
CA LYS A 47 16.72 -14.91 -0.88
C LYS A 47 17.74 -14.69 -2.00
N LYS A 48 17.85 -15.66 -2.90
CA LYS A 48 18.65 -15.51 -4.13
C LYS A 48 17.99 -14.48 -5.05
N PRO A 49 18.74 -13.83 -5.97
CA PRO A 49 18.20 -12.78 -6.84
C PRO A 49 16.93 -13.17 -7.62
N HIS A 50 16.83 -14.42 -8.09
CA HIS A 50 15.67 -14.91 -8.85
C HIS A 50 14.44 -15.18 -7.95
N GLU A 51 14.65 -15.49 -6.68
CA GLU A 51 13.61 -15.78 -5.67
C GLU A 51 13.08 -14.51 -5.00
N LYS A 52 13.69 -13.35 -5.29
CA LYS A 52 13.26 -12.08 -4.70
C LYS A 52 11.80 -11.80 -5.04
N LEU A 53 11.04 -11.53 -3.97
CA LEU A 53 9.67 -11.05 -4.01
C LEU A 53 9.70 -9.54 -4.17
N LEU A 54 9.65 -9.12 -5.43
CA LEU A 54 9.46 -7.71 -5.78
C LEU A 54 7.99 -7.32 -5.57
N PRO A 55 7.69 -6.06 -5.23
CA PRO A 55 6.32 -5.59 -5.08
C PRO A 55 5.43 -5.90 -6.29
N ILE A 56 5.98 -5.81 -7.51
CA ILE A 56 5.25 -6.15 -8.74
C ILE A 56 4.87 -7.64 -8.80
N LYS A 57 5.77 -8.55 -8.40
CA LYS A 57 5.50 -9.99 -8.39
C LYS A 57 4.44 -10.34 -7.34
N ILE A 58 4.48 -9.67 -6.19
CA ILE A 58 3.46 -9.84 -5.13
C ILE A 58 2.10 -9.38 -5.66
N ARG A 59 2.02 -8.19 -6.28
CA ARG A 59 0.77 -7.70 -6.89
C ARG A 59 0.22 -8.65 -7.94
N GLN A 60 1.07 -9.10 -8.86
CA GLN A 60 0.70 -10.06 -9.92
C GLN A 60 0.20 -11.38 -9.34
N SER A 61 0.86 -11.91 -8.31
CA SER A 61 0.45 -13.15 -7.65
C SER A 61 -0.94 -13.01 -7.01
N VAL A 62 -1.19 -11.90 -6.33
CA VAL A 62 -2.49 -11.60 -5.70
C VAL A 62 -3.58 -11.45 -6.76
N ILE A 63 -3.31 -10.68 -7.82
CA ILE A 63 -4.24 -10.49 -8.95
C ILE A 63 -4.57 -11.83 -9.61
N ALA A 64 -3.56 -12.65 -9.93
CA ALA A 64 -3.77 -13.95 -10.55
C ALA A 64 -4.59 -14.89 -9.64
N HIS A 65 -4.36 -14.85 -8.33
CA HIS A 65 -5.17 -15.59 -7.37
C HIS A 65 -6.63 -15.16 -7.40
N PHE A 66 -6.90 -13.85 -7.39
CA PHE A 66 -8.27 -13.32 -7.45
C PHE A 66 -8.96 -13.61 -8.79
N LEU A 67 -8.25 -13.51 -9.91
CA LEU A 67 -8.77 -13.88 -11.22
C LEU A 67 -9.19 -15.35 -11.27
N LYS A 68 -8.35 -16.24 -10.73
CA LYS A 68 -8.63 -17.68 -10.69
C LYS A 68 -9.81 -18.02 -9.78
N ALA A 69 -10.03 -17.25 -8.71
CA ALA A 69 -11.08 -17.53 -7.73
C ALA A 69 -12.46 -16.99 -8.12
N ASN A 70 -12.54 -15.78 -8.67
CA ASN A 70 -13.82 -15.07 -8.86
C ASN A 70 -14.14 -14.67 -10.31
N ASN A 71 -13.24 -14.89 -11.29
CA ASN A 71 -13.41 -14.46 -12.70
C ASN A 71 -13.76 -12.97 -12.94
N ASP A 72 -13.77 -12.11 -11.92
CA ASP A 72 -14.15 -10.71 -12.06
C ASP A 72 -12.94 -9.82 -12.37
N ILE A 73 -12.84 -9.44 -13.64
CA ILE A 73 -11.82 -8.53 -14.16
C ILE A 73 -11.93 -7.12 -13.59
N ARG A 74 -13.09 -6.70 -13.09
CA ARG A 74 -13.30 -5.34 -12.53
C ARG A 74 -12.54 -5.16 -11.21
N LEU A 75 -12.39 -6.23 -10.43
CA LEU A 75 -11.60 -6.22 -9.20
C LEU A 75 -10.11 -6.03 -9.49
N VAL A 76 -9.61 -6.56 -10.60
CA VAL A 76 -8.20 -6.41 -11.02
C VAL A 76 -7.88 -4.97 -11.38
N GLN A 77 -8.77 -4.32 -12.13
CA GLN A 77 -8.61 -2.92 -12.52
C GLN A 77 -8.48 -2.03 -11.27
N VAL A 78 -9.38 -2.17 -10.30
CA VAL A 78 -9.33 -1.41 -9.04
C VAL A 78 -8.03 -1.67 -8.27
N LEU A 79 -7.54 -2.92 -8.23
CA LEU A 79 -6.29 -3.26 -7.53
C LEU A 79 -5.03 -2.75 -8.24
N GLN A 80 -5.06 -2.63 -9.57
CA GLN A 80 -3.98 -2.01 -10.35
C GLN A 80 -3.97 -0.50 -10.14
N ASP A 81 -5.13 0.14 -10.24
CA ASP A 81 -5.27 1.60 -10.17
C ASP A 81 -4.92 2.15 -8.77
N ILE A 82 -5.21 1.42 -7.70
CA ILE A 82 -4.79 1.77 -6.32
C ILE A 82 -3.26 1.77 -6.18
N GLY A 83 -2.55 1.00 -7.00
CA GLY A 83 -1.09 0.90 -6.98
C GLY A 83 -0.35 2.02 -7.68
N GLU A 84 -1.05 2.86 -8.46
CA GLU A 84 -0.47 3.87 -9.36
C GLU A 84 -0.69 5.32 -8.88
N GLN A 85 -1.38 5.53 -7.76
CA GLN A 85 -1.44 6.85 -7.12
C GLN A 85 -0.06 7.23 -6.56
N GLU A 86 0.72 7.99 -7.35
CA GLU A 86 1.85 8.76 -6.87
C GLU A 86 1.36 9.68 -5.74
N VAL A 87 1.78 9.42 -4.50
CA VAL A 87 1.57 10.37 -3.40
C VAL A 87 2.43 11.60 -3.71
N PRO A 88 1.84 12.79 -3.96
CA PRO A 88 2.61 13.94 -4.35
C PRO A 88 3.59 14.31 -3.23
N LYS A 89 4.86 14.50 -3.59
CA LYS A 89 5.97 14.73 -2.65
C LYS A 89 5.95 16.13 -1.99
N ASN A 90 5.00 16.98 -2.36
CA ASN A 90 4.75 18.28 -1.73
C ASN A 90 3.26 18.60 -1.87
N ILE A 91 2.51 18.52 -0.77
CA ILE A 91 1.13 18.99 -0.73
C ILE A 91 1.12 20.22 0.18
N ASN A 92 0.95 21.40 -0.41
CA ASN A 92 0.62 22.58 0.37
C ASN A 92 -0.83 22.42 0.86
N LYS A 93 -1.11 22.87 2.09
CA LYS A 93 -2.41 22.70 2.77
C LYS A 93 -3.61 23.27 1.96
N ALA A 94 -3.35 24.09 0.94
CA ALA A 94 -4.32 24.66 0.02
C ALA A 94 -4.82 23.67 -1.05
N ASP A 95 -4.05 22.64 -1.41
CA ASP A 95 -4.35 21.75 -2.54
C ASP A 95 -5.45 20.72 -2.21
N TRP A 96 -5.65 20.41 -0.92
CA TRP A 96 -6.69 19.47 -0.46
C TRP A 96 -8.11 19.90 -0.82
N LYS A 97 -8.37 21.21 -0.92
CA LYS A 97 -9.72 21.72 -1.26
C LYS A 97 -10.05 21.53 -2.75
N ASN A 98 -9.04 21.33 -3.60
CA ASN A 98 -9.20 21.23 -5.05
C ASN A 98 -9.02 19.79 -5.57
N SER A 99 -8.43 18.89 -4.79
CA SER A 99 -8.35 17.46 -5.12
C SER A 99 -9.64 16.73 -4.76
N LYS A 100 -10.76 17.10 -5.40
CA LYS A 100 -11.84 16.12 -5.59
C LYS A 100 -11.29 15.06 -6.56
N PRO A 101 -11.40 13.76 -6.29
CA PRO A 101 -11.07 12.77 -7.30
C PRO A 101 -11.97 13.03 -8.49
N THR A 102 -11.39 13.48 -9.61
CA THR A 102 -12.11 13.63 -10.85
C THR A 102 -12.53 12.22 -11.27
N LEU A 103 -13.80 11.89 -11.05
CA LEU A 103 -14.52 10.76 -11.66
C LEU A 103 -14.57 10.86 -13.21
N ALA A 104 -13.72 11.68 -13.83
CA ALA A 104 -13.82 12.13 -15.21
C ALA A 104 -12.87 11.40 -16.19
N SER A 105 -12.11 10.38 -15.76
CA SER A 105 -11.39 9.50 -16.69
C SER A 105 -12.12 8.20 -17.01
N CYS A 106 -13.35 8.00 -16.50
CA CYS A 106 -14.25 6.97 -17.00
C CYS A 106 -14.74 7.35 -18.40
N ILE A 107 -13.91 7.14 -19.42
CA ILE A 107 -14.36 7.10 -20.81
C ILE A 107 -15.30 5.89 -20.92
N PRO A 108 -16.60 6.05 -21.26
CA PRO A 108 -17.39 4.91 -21.67
C PRO A 108 -16.84 4.48 -23.03
N TYR A 109 -16.21 3.32 -23.09
CA TYR A 109 -15.97 2.65 -24.37
C TYR A 109 -17.34 2.38 -25.01
N SER A 110 -17.71 3.20 -25.98
CA SER A 110 -18.71 2.86 -26.99
C SER A 110 -18.15 1.69 -27.80
N ASN A 111 -18.78 0.53 -27.70
CA ASN A 111 -18.52 -0.59 -28.60
C ASN A 111 -19.26 -0.36 -29.95
N PRO A 112 -18.79 -0.98 -31.06
CA PRO A 112 -19.14 -0.60 -32.43
C PRO A 112 -20.60 -0.83 -32.82
#